data_AF-A0A3B0CHS2-F1
#
_entry.id   AF-A0A3B0CHS2-F1
#
_cell.length_a   1.000
_cell.length_b   1.000
_cell.length_c   1.000
_cell.angle_alpha   90.00
_cell.angle_beta   90.00
_cell.angle_gamma   90.00
#
_symmetry.space_group_name_H-M   'P 1'
#
loop_
_entity.id
_entity.type
_entity.pdbx_description
1 polymer ?
#
loop_
_entity_poly.entity_id
_entity_poly.type
_entity_poly.pdbx_seq_one_letter_code
_entity_poly.pdbx_strand_id
1 'polypeptide(L)'
;MPNQIITYWKLHKVPIILALLSLVFYYTFAHHLVRSDFMKLLMLFAALFFLSFKLIQFEKWNFKFLLAVGILFRLIFLWAEPNLSQDFYRFIWDGELVSHMLNPYLEVPDTLIGQKDLVIANAQELHQGMGGLSARHFSNYPPLNQLIFALAALLGGKSILGSVMVMRSVIILSDIGIFYFGRKLLKNLNRSPHLIFWYFLNPLIIIELTGNLHFEGVMLFFFVWALYLLSIGKWLWAAIPYAFSISVKLVPLLFLPLFLKHLGLKKSISFYGLIALTTLILLAPFYTSEFFAHYSDSVGLWFSNFEFNAGLYNGIKLVAVNFFDAKAWELVKIYGKITPLAIIAIALLFTFLANNQKLQVLITSMLWILGCYYLLSTTVHPWYLVFLVFLVIFTEYRFALVWSAMAILSYFAYSKTQFKENLWLLAIEYFAVYGFLAYEIFKLNGIKQIFHKNSSVN
;
A
#
# COMPACT_ATOMS: atom_id res chain seq x y z
N MET A 1 13.06 -46.49 -8.31
CA MET A 1 12.99 -45.05 -8.67
C MET A 1 13.89 -44.28 -7.72
N PRO A 2 14.89 -43.52 -8.17
CA PRO A 2 15.66 -42.67 -7.26
C PRO A 2 14.66 -41.78 -6.51
N ASN A 3 14.78 -41.74 -5.18
CA ASN A 3 13.82 -41.11 -4.29
C ASN A 3 13.62 -39.65 -4.73
N GLN A 4 12.44 -39.33 -5.30
CA GLN A 4 12.17 -38.05 -5.97
C GLN A 4 12.46 -36.86 -5.04
N ILE A 5 12.27 -37.05 -3.74
CA ILE A 5 12.59 -36.08 -2.68
C ILE A 5 14.09 -35.80 -2.60
N ILE A 6 14.93 -36.84 -2.63
CA ILE A 6 16.39 -36.71 -2.57
C ILE A 6 16.91 -35.97 -3.81
N THR A 7 16.36 -36.28 -4.98
CA THR A 7 16.71 -35.60 -6.24
C THR A 7 16.30 -34.12 -6.20
N TYR A 8 15.07 -33.82 -5.74
CA TYR A 8 14.60 -32.45 -5.60
C TYR A 8 15.46 -31.65 -4.60
N TRP A 9 15.78 -32.25 -3.45
CA TRP A 9 16.66 -31.65 -2.45
C TRP A 9 18.05 -31.34 -3.03
N LYS A 10 18.67 -32.28 -3.75
CA LYS A 10 19.98 -32.06 -4.36
C LYS A 10 19.95 -30.93 -5.39
N LEU A 11 18.88 -30.80 -6.17
CA LEU A 11 18.71 -29.76 -7.19
C LEU A 11 18.46 -28.37 -6.59
N HIS A 12 17.68 -28.30 -5.51
CA HIS A 12 17.19 -27.04 -4.93
C HIS A 12 17.79 -26.75 -3.55
N LYS A 13 18.90 -27.39 -3.18
CA LYS A 13 19.54 -27.28 -1.85
C LYS A 13 19.77 -25.82 -1.44
N VAL A 14 20.39 -25.03 -2.32
CA VAL A 14 20.73 -23.63 -2.02
C VAL A 14 19.45 -22.80 -1.80
N PRO A 15 18.46 -22.81 -2.72
CA PRO A 15 17.22 -22.06 -2.49
C PRO A 15 16.40 -22.53 -1.29
N ILE A 16 16.41 -23.82 -0.96
CA ILE A 16 15.78 -24.32 0.27
C ILE A 16 16.47 -23.73 1.52
N ILE A 17 17.80 -23.70 1.56
CA ILE A 17 18.55 -23.08 2.67
C ILE A 17 18.23 -21.57 2.77
N LEU A 18 18.18 -20.87 1.64
CA LEU A 18 17.82 -19.45 1.61
C LEU A 18 16.40 -19.22 2.15
N ALA A 19 15.43 -20.07 1.76
CA ALA A 19 14.06 -19.99 2.26
C ALA A 19 13.98 -20.27 3.76
N LEU A 20 14.69 -21.29 4.27
CA LEU A 20 14.76 -21.58 5.70
C LEU A 20 15.38 -20.42 6.49
N LEU A 21 16.46 -19.82 5.96
CA LEU A 21 17.08 -18.65 6.58
C LEU A 21 16.14 -17.45 6.60
N SER A 22 15.39 -17.20 5.51
CA SER A 22 14.35 -16.18 5.48
C SER A 22 13.26 -16.44 6.51
N LEU A 23 12.84 -17.70 6.72
CA LEU A 23 11.85 -18.04 7.76
C LEU A 23 12.38 -17.68 9.16
N VAL A 24 13.66 -17.96 9.45
CA VAL A 24 14.28 -17.58 10.73
C VAL A 24 14.32 -16.06 10.89
N PHE A 25 14.66 -15.31 9.85
CA PHE A 25 14.69 -13.84 9.91
C PHE A 25 13.30 -13.22 10.03
N TYR A 26 12.29 -13.73 9.32
CA TYR A 26 10.91 -13.29 9.51
C TYR A 26 10.38 -13.63 10.91
N TYR A 27 10.69 -14.81 11.45
CA TYR A 27 10.35 -15.18 12.83
C TYR A 27 11.00 -14.22 13.84
N THR A 28 12.29 -13.93 13.65
CA THR A 28 13.03 -12.97 14.47
C THR A 28 12.43 -11.56 14.37
N PHE A 29 12.00 -11.16 13.17
CA PHE A 29 11.32 -9.89 12.94
C PHE A 29 9.97 -9.83 13.67
N ALA A 30 9.18 -10.91 13.59
CA ALA A 30 7.84 -10.96 14.15
C ALA A 30 7.82 -11.03 15.68
N HIS A 31 8.76 -11.75 16.30
CA HIS A 31 8.69 -12.09 17.73
C HIS A 31 9.82 -11.52 18.59
N HIS A 32 10.90 -11.04 17.96
CA HIS A 32 12.09 -10.60 18.70
C HIS A 32 12.59 -9.22 18.30
N LEU A 33 11.91 -8.52 17.38
CA LEU A 33 12.24 -7.14 17.05
C LEU A 33 11.43 -6.20 17.95
N VAL A 34 12.06 -5.13 18.42
CA VAL A 34 11.37 -3.97 19.00
C VAL A 34 11.51 -2.82 18.01
N ARG A 35 10.44 -2.09 17.71
CA ARG A 35 10.43 -1.02 16.70
C ARG A 35 11.54 0.03 16.87
N SER A 36 11.93 0.34 18.11
CA SER A 36 12.98 1.32 18.41
C SER A 36 14.40 0.81 18.13
N ASP A 37 14.61 -0.50 17.99
CA ASP A 37 15.89 -1.12 17.62
C ASP A 37 16.12 -1.01 16.11
N PHE A 38 16.45 0.20 15.68
CA PHE A 38 16.65 0.53 14.27
C PHE A 38 17.73 -0.33 13.61
N MET A 39 18.82 -0.64 14.31
CA MET A 39 19.92 -1.40 13.71
C MET A 39 19.49 -2.84 13.42
N LYS A 40 18.81 -3.50 14.37
CA LYS A 40 18.26 -4.84 14.16
C LYS A 40 17.21 -4.85 13.05
N LEU A 41 16.32 -3.86 13.05
CA LEU A 41 15.31 -3.68 12.00
C LEU A 41 15.95 -3.55 10.61
N LEU A 42 16.96 -2.67 10.46
CA LEU A 42 17.68 -2.45 9.22
C LEU A 42 18.40 -3.71 8.73
N MET A 43 19.14 -4.40 9.61
CA MET A 43 19.89 -5.60 9.25
C MET A 43 18.96 -6.75 8.84
N LEU A 44 17.89 -7.01 9.59
CA LEU A 44 16.91 -8.03 9.24
C LEU A 44 16.24 -7.72 7.90
N PHE A 45 15.80 -6.47 7.71
CA PHE A 45 15.13 -6.06 6.48
C PHE A 45 16.05 -6.17 5.25
N ALA A 46 17.29 -5.68 5.34
CA ALA A 46 18.27 -5.77 4.27
C ALA A 46 18.62 -7.23 3.93
N ALA A 47 18.79 -8.08 4.94
CA ALA A 47 19.03 -9.51 4.74
C ALA A 47 17.84 -10.20 4.06
N LEU A 48 16.61 -9.94 4.52
CA LEU A 48 15.39 -10.45 3.90
C LEU A 48 15.27 -10.01 2.43
N PHE A 49 15.60 -8.75 2.12
CA PHE A 49 15.55 -8.23 0.75
C PHE A 49 16.54 -8.94 -0.17
N PHE A 50 17.77 -9.14 0.32
CA PHE A 50 18.79 -9.91 -0.40
C PHE A 50 18.36 -11.37 -0.62
N LEU A 51 17.83 -12.03 0.41
CA LEU A 51 17.36 -13.42 0.31
C LEU A 51 16.18 -13.56 -0.66
N SER A 52 15.19 -12.67 -0.59
CA SER A 52 14.07 -12.65 -1.53
C SER A 52 14.53 -12.47 -2.97
N PHE A 53 15.48 -11.54 -3.21
CA PHE A 53 16.12 -11.38 -4.52
C PHE A 53 16.77 -12.68 -5.00
N LYS A 54 17.56 -13.34 -4.14
CA LYS A 54 18.25 -14.59 -4.50
C LYS A 54 17.28 -15.75 -4.75
N LEU A 55 16.20 -15.86 -3.97
CA LEU A 55 15.15 -16.85 -4.20
C LEU A 55 14.50 -16.67 -5.59
N ILE A 56 14.13 -15.45 -5.95
CA ILE A 56 13.57 -15.13 -7.28
C ILE A 56 14.60 -15.46 -8.38
N GLN A 57 15.88 -15.14 -8.16
CA GLN A 57 16.95 -15.40 -9.12
C GLN A 57 17.15 -16.90 -9.40
N PHE A 58 17.28 -17.71 -8.34
CA PHE A 58 17.57 -19.14 -8.47
C PHE A 58 16.34 -19.96 -8.91
N GLU A 59 15.16 -19.61 -8.43
CA GLU A 59 13.95 -20.41 -8.60
C GLU A 59 12.95 -19.78 -9.56
N LYS A 60 13.42 -18.90 -10.44
CA LYS A 60 12.60 -18.16 -11.42
C LYS A 60 11.55 -19.06 -12.09
N TRP A 61 11.92 -20.27 -12.50
CA TRP A 61 11.04 -21.20 -13.22
C TRP A 61 10.26 -22.16 -12.31
N ASN A 62 10.59 -22.22 -11.03
CA ASN A 62 9.96 -23.12 -10.07
C ASN A 62 8.80 -22.42 -9.36
N PHE A 63 7.71 -22.27 -10.13
CA PHE A 63 6.51 -21.59 -9.68
C PHE A 63 5.98 -22.11 -8.34
N LYS A 64 5.89 -23.44 -8.19
CA LYS A 64 5.32 -24.07 -6.99
C LYS A 64 6.16 -23.75 -5.76
N PHE A 65 7.48 -23.78 -5.88
CA PHE A 65 8.40 -23.45 -4.80
C PHE A 65 8.24 -22.00 -4.35
N LEU A 66 8.32 -21.03 -5.28
CA LEU A 66 8.22 -19.61 -4.94
C LEU A 66 6.85 -19.25 -4.35
N LEU A 67 5.77 -19.88 -4.85
CA LEU A 67 4.43 -19.70 -4.28
C LEU A 67 4.35 -20.22 -2.85
N ALA A 68 4.82 -21.46 -2.61
CA ALA A 68 4.81 -22.05 -1.27
C ALA A 68 5.65 -21.22 -0.29
N VAL A 69 6.85 -20.81 -0.69
CA VAL A 69 7.74 -19.96 0.12
C VAL A 69 7.07 -18.61 0.47
N GLY A 70 6.46 -17.93 -0.50
CA GLY A 70 5.80 -16.65 -0.24
C GLY A 70 4.56 -16.76 0.65
N ILE A 71 3.86 -17.89 0.64
CA ILE A 71 2.78 -18.19 1.60
C ILE A 71 3.36 -18.45 2.98
N LEU A 72 4.39 -19.30 3.10
CA LEU A 72 5.03 -19.61 4.37
C LEU A 72 5.58 -18.37 5.08
N PHE A 73 6.19 -17.44 4.33
CA PHE A 73 6.68 -16.16 4.89
C PHE A 73 5.56 -15.34 5.53
N ARG A 74 4.35 -15.35 4.96
CA ARG A 74 3.18 -14.66 5.54
C ARG A 74 2.64 -15.38 6.77
N LEU A 75 2.61 -16.72 6.75
CA LEU A 75 2.08 -17.53 7.84
C LEU A 75 2.89 -17.41 9.14
N ILE A 76 4.18 -17.04 9.08
CA ILE A 76 4.98 -16.74 10.28
C ILE A 76 4.30 -15.68 11.15
N PHE A 77 3.73 -14.65 10.52
CA PHE A 77 3.13 -13.55 11.25
C PHE A 77 1.77 -13.90 11.84
N LEU A 78 1.18 -15.07 11.56
CA LEU A 78 -0.22 -15.36 11.91
C LEU A 78 -0.53 -15.11 13.39
N TRP A 79 0.38 -15.49 14.28
CA TRP A 79 0.26 -15.34 15.73
C TRP A 79 1.08 -14.18 16.33
N ALA A 80 1.63 -13.30 15.49
CA ALA A 80 2.39 -12.15 15.96
C ALA A 80 1.45 -10.93 16.17
N GLU A 81 1.73 -10.13 17.19
CA GLU A 81 1.12 -8.80 17.30
C GLU A 81 1.86 -7.83 16.37
N PRO A 82 1.16 -6.91 15.67
CA PRO A 82 1.81 -5.84 14.91
C PRO A 82 2.80 -5.04 15.77
N ASN A 83 3.99 -4.75 15.23
CA ASN A 83 5.08 -4.10 15.98
C ASN A 83 5.50 -2.75 15.37
N LEU A 84 5.29 -2.57 14.06
CA LEU A 84 5.64 -1.33 13.35
C LEU A 84 4.47 -0.37 13.20
N SER A 85 3.25 -0.79 13.55
CA SER A 85 2.06 0.04 13.50
C SER A 85 1.16 -0.21 14.70
N GLN A 86 0.50 0.84 15.15
CA GLN A 86 -0.50 0.81 16.23
C GLN A 86 -1.93 0.95 15.68
N ASP A 87 -2.11 1.10 14.36
CA ASP A 87 -3.42 1.34 13.74
C ASP A 87 -4.41 0.21 14.02
N PHE A 88 -3.92 -1.02 14.24
CA PHE A 88 -4.76 -2.17 14.51
C PHE A 88 -5.62 -2.05 15.76
N TYR A 89 -5.19 -1.30 16.78
CA TYR A 89 -6.03 -1.00 17.94
C TYR A 89 -7.26 -0.21 17.52
N ARG A 90 -7.09 0.76 16.61
CA ARG A 90 -8.21 1.55 16.06
C ARG A 90 -9.10 0.70 15.15
N PHE A 91 -8.51 -0.21 14.36
CA PHE A 91 -9.30 -1.14 13.54
C PHE A 91 -10.23 -1.99 14.42
N ILE A 92 -9.71 -2.55 15.51
CA ILE A 92 -10.51 -3.38 16.42
C ILE A 92 -11.58 -2.54 17.11
N TRP A 93 -11.23 -1.35 17.61
CA TRP A 93 -12.19 -0.43 18.23
C TRP A 93 -13.36 -0.11 17.30
N ASP A 94 -13.06 0.34 16.07
CA ASP A 94 -14.08 0.65 15.09
C ASP A 94 -14.91 -0.59 14.72
N GLY A 95 -14.26 -1.76 14.62
CA GLY A 95 -14.95 -3.03 14.38
C GLY A 95 -15.95 -3.39 15.48
N GLU A 96 -15.57 -3.20 16.74
CA GLU A 96 -16.45 -3.41 17.90
C GLU A 96 -17.65 -2.46 17.85
N LEU A 97 -17.45 -1.17 17.53
CA LEU A 97 -18.56 -0.22 17.32
C LEU A 97 -19.53 -0.71 16.24
N VAL A 98 -19.01 -1.06 15.06
CA VAL A 98 -19.85 -1.49 13.93
C VAL A 98 -20.56 -2.80 14.22
N SER A 99 -19.92 -3.73 14.94
CA SER A 99 -20.54 -5.00 15.36
C SER A 99 -21.72 -4.80 16.33
N HIS A 100 -21.73 -3.69 17.07
CA HIS A 100 -22.82 -3.27 17.96
C HIS A 100 -23.75 -2.24 17.30
N MET A 101 -23.71 -2.10 15.97
CA MET A 101 -24.54 -1.16 15.19
C MET A 101 -24.31 0.32 15.57
N LEU A 102 -23.12 0.65 16.10
CA LEU A 102 -22.68 2.02 16.36
C LEU A 102 -21.85 2.54 15.17
N ASN A 103 -21.96 3.84 14.91
CA ASN A 103 -21.32 4.47 13.77
C ASN A 103 -19.96 5.11 14.16
N PRO A 104 -18.81 4.60 13.66
CA PRO A 104 -17.47 5.11 14.00
C PRO A 104 -17.17 6.50 13.42
N TYR A 105 -18.07 7.07 12.61
CA TYR A 105 -17.97 8.42 12.06
C TYR A 105 -18.70 9.48 12.91
N LEU A 106 -19.43 9.09 13.96
CA LEU A 106 -20.21 10.02 14.79
C LEU A 106 -19.55 10.38 16.12
N GLU A 107 -18.81 9.46 16.71
CA GLU A 107 -18.23 9.61 18.05
C GLU A 107 -16.75 9.24 18.03
N VAL A 108 -15.97 9.91 18.89
CA VAL A 108 -14.53 9.67 19.02
C VAL A 108 -14.26 8.73 20.21
N PRO A 109 -13.20 7.91 20.15
CA PRO A 109 -12.85 7.00 21.25
C PRO A 109 -12.70 7.68 22.63
N ASP A 110 -12.16 8.90 22.69
CA ASP A 110 -12.01 9.67 23.94
C ASP A 110 -13.35 9.97 24.63
N THR A 111 -14.43 10.21 23.88
CA THR A 111 -15.76 10.44 24.44
C THR A 111 -16.36 9.13 24.93
N LEU A 112 -16.22 8.08 24.12
CA LEU A 112 -16.86 6.78 24.35
C LEU A 112 -16.25 6.04 25.54
N ILE A 113 -14.93 6.10 25.74
CA ILE A 113 -14.25 5.36 26.82
C ILE A 113 -14.71 5.77 28.24
N GLY A 114 -15.28 6.98 28.38
CA GLY A 114 -15.85 7.48 29.64
C GLY A 114 -17.29 7.04 29.92
N GLN A 115 -17.97 6.40 28.96
CA GLN A 115 -19.35 5.97 29.10
C GLN A 115 -19.43 4.65 29.88
N LYS A 116 -20.28 4.60 30.92
CA LYS A 116 -20.41 3.42 31.81
C LYS A 116 -20.98 2.19 31.09
N ASP A 117 -21.76 2.41 30.04
CA ASP A 117 -22.46 1.35 29.30
C ASP A 117 -21.72 0.91 28.03
N LEU A 118 -20.47 1.38 27.82
CA LEU A 118 -19.68 0.97 26.65
C LEU A 118 -19.23 -0.48 26.80
N VAL A 119 -19.82 -1.38 25.99
CA VAL A 119 -19.45 -2.80 25.96
C VAL A 119 -18.47 -3.06 24.80
N ILE A 120 -17.21 -2.66 24.99
CA ILE A 120 -16.10 -3.02 24.10
C ILE A 120 -15.11 -3.90 24.87
N ALA A 121 -14.81 -5.08 24.35
CA ALA A 121 -13.79 -5.95 24.95
C ALA A 121 -12.40 -5.29 24.86
N ASN A 122 -11.64 -5.32 25.96
CA ASN A 122 -10.31 -4.71 26.05
C ASN A 122 -10.29 -3.20 25.75
N ALA A 123 -11.40 -2.48 25.99
CA ALA A 123 -11.55 -1.06 25.63
C ALA A 123 -10.38 -0.17 26.10
N GLN A 124 -9.92 -0.35 27.34
CA GLN A 124 -8.79 0.43 27.90
C GLN A 124 -7.49 0.18 27.15
N GLU A 125 -7.18 -1.07 26.82
CA GLU A 125 -5.99 -1.45 26.07
C GLU A 125 -6.05 -0.92 24.62
N LEU A 126 -7.20 -1.06 23.96
CA LEU A 126 -7.42 -0.51 22.62
C LEU A 126 -7.26 1.02 22.59
N HIS A 127 -7.89 1.71 23.55
CA HIS A 127 -7.85 3.17 23.67
C HIS A 127 -6.44 3.70 23.93
N GLN A 128 -5.70 3.08 24.85
CA GLN A 128 -4.32 3.44 25.13
C GLN A 128 -3.40 3.12 23.95
N GLY A 129 -3.57 1.95 23.33
CA GLY A 129 -2.74 1.45 22.25
C GLY A 129 -2.84 2.27 20.96
N MET A 130 -4.04 2.76 20.59
CA MET A 130 -4.20 3.56 19.37
C MET A 130 -3.54 4.95 19.46
N GLY A 131 -3.29 5.43 20.69
CA GLY A 131 -2.67 6.71 21.00
C GLY A 131 -3.61 7.91 20.85
N GLY A 132 -3.25 9.02 21.50
CA GLY A 132 -4.12 10.19 21.63
C GLY A 132 -4.43 10.95 20.34
N LEU A 133 -3.67 10.74 19.25
CA LEU A 133 -4.05 11.28 17.95
C LEU A 133 -5.27 10.53 17.41
N SER A 134 -5.22 9.20 17.34
CA SER A 134 -6.31 8.39 16.82
C SER A 134 -7.56 8.48 17.72
N ALA A 135 -7.36 8.52 19.04
CA ALA A 135 -8.46 8.52 20.01
C ALA A 135 -9.30 9.82 20.03
N ARG A 136 -8.74 10.96 19.57
CA ARG A 136 -9.42 12.27 19.54
C ARG A 136 -10.15 12.58 18.24
N HIS A 137 -10.08 11.72 17.23
CA HIS A 137 -10.64 11.99 15.91
C HIS A 137 -11.63 10.90 15.49
N PHE A 138 -12.55 11.27 14.60
CA PHE A 138 -13.46 10.31 13.98
C PHE A 138 -12.68 9.36 13.07
N SER A 139 -13.31 8.25 12.71
CA SER A 139 -12.66 7.30 11.82
C SER A 139 -12.39 7.89 10.44
N ASN A 140 -11.16 7.69 9.95
CA ASN A 140 -10.74 8.02 8.59
C ASN A 140 -10.84 6.83 7.63
N TYR A 141 -11.15 5.62 8.12
CA TYR A 141 -11.22 4.42 7.29
C TYR A 141 -12.51 4.40 6.48
N PRO A 142 -12.50 4.05 5.18
CA PRO A 142 -13.71 4.05 4.37
C PRO A 142 -14.61 2.83 4.65
N PRO A 143 -15.86 2.81 4.15
CA PRO A 143 -16.90 1.91 4.63
C PRO A 143 -16.61 0.41 4.51
N LEU A 144 -15.91 -0.06 3.47
CA LEU A 144 -15.63 -1.50 3.34
C LEU A 144 -14.59 -1.96 4.37
N ASN A 145 -13.65 -1.10 4.76
CA ASN A 145 -12.76 -1.41 5.89
C ASN A 145 -13.53 -1.57 7.19
N GLN A 146 -14.51 -0.70 7.44
CA GLN A 146 -15.36 -0.79 8.63
C GLN A 146 -16.08 -2.14 8.73
N LEU A 147 -16.59 -2.65 7.60
CA LEU A 147 -17.21 -3.97 7.55
C LEU A 147 -16.20 -5.11 7.81
N ILE A 148 -14.96 -4.99 7.32
CA ILE A 148 -13.91 -5.98 7.59
C ILE A 148 -13.49 -5.94 9.07
N PHE A 149 -13.43 -4.75 9.67
CA PHE A 149 -13.15 -4.58 11.08
C PHE A 149 -14.25 -5.19 11.95
N ALA A 150 -15.53 -4.99 11.58
CA ALA A 150 -16.65 -5.62 12.26
C ALA A 150 -16.59 -7.15 12.18
N LEU A 151 -16.26 -7.70 11.01
CA LEU A 151 -16.03 -9.13 10.83
C LEU A 151 -14.90 -9.63 11.76
N ALA A 152 -13.82 -8.86 11.88
CA ALA A 152 -12.71 -9.19 12.76
C ALA A 152 -13.08 -9.16 14.24
N ALA A 153 -13.84 -8.17 14.69
CA ALA A 153 -14.33 -8.10 16.06
C ALA A 153 -15.27 -9.28 16.40
N LEU A 154 -16.22 -9.58 15.49
CA LEU A 154 -17.18 -10.68 15.66
C LEU A 154 -16.50 -12.05 15.74
N LEU A 155 -15.57 -12.34 14.83
CA LEU A 155 -14.88 -13.63 14.76
C LEU A 155 -13.67 -13.72 15.69
N GLY A 156 -13.16 -12.58 16.17
CA GLY A 156 -11.99 -12.47 17.03
C GLY A 156 -12.23 -12.92 18.47
N GLY A 157 -13.47 -13.27 18.83
CA GLY A 157 -13.80 -13.87 20.11
C GLY A 157 -13.47 -12.97 21.30
N LYS A 158 -13.64 -11.64 21.14
CA LYS A 158 -13.33 -10.62 22.17
C LYS A 158 -11.85 -10.54 22.56
N SER A 159 -10.95 -11.08 21.74
CA SER A 159 -9.49 -11.01 21.92
C SER A 159 -8.86 -10.11 20.87
N ILE A 160 -7.92 -9.26 21.29
CA ILE A 160 -7.11 -8.45 20.37
C ILE A 160 -6.38 -9.35 19.36
N LEU A 161 -5.73 -10.41 19.84
CA LEU A 161 -5.02 -11.36 18.98
C LEU A 161 -5.98 -12.09 18.02
N GLY A 162 -7.17 -12.46 18.50
CA GLY A 162 -8.19 -13.08 17.65
C GLY A 162 -8.60 -12.18 16.48
N SER A 163 -8.92 -10.91 16.76
CA SER A 163 -9.28 -9.93 15.73
C SER A 163 -8.11 -9.67 14.76
N VAL A 164 -6.89 -9.59 15.28
CA VAL A 164 -5.65 -9.52 14.50
C VAL A 164 -5.51 -10.71 13.54
N MET A 165 -5.76 -11.94 14.00
CA MET A 165 -5.70 -13.15 13.18
C MET A 165 -6.74 -13.15 12.05
N VAL A 166 -7.95 -12.66 12.32
CA VAL A 166 -9.01 -12.54 11.29
C VAL A 166 -8.62 -11.52 10.23
N MET A 167 -8.21 -10.31 10.62
CA MET A 167 -7.73 -9.28 9.68
C MET A 167 -6.55 -9.79 8.85
N ARG A 168 -5.58 -10.44 9.50
CA ARG A 168 -4.43 -11.01 8.82
C ARG A 168 -4.82 -12.08 7.80
N SER A 169 -5.80 -12.92 8.13
CA SER A 169 -6.32 -13.93 7.20
C SER A 169 -6.93 -13.28 5.95
N VAL A 170 -7.70 -12.20 6.10
CA VAL A 170 -8.25 -11.42 4.98
C VAL A 170 -7.13 -10.82 4.12
N ILE A 171 -6.08 -10.27 4.73
CA ILE A 171 -4.92 -9.72 4.03
C ILE A 171 -4.16 -10.81 3.26
N ILE A 172 -3.89 -11.97 3.87
CA ILE A 172 -3.19 -13.09 3.22
C ILE A 172 -4.00 -13.62 2.03
N LEU A 173 -5.31 -13.78 2.18
CA LEU A 173 -6.20 -14.20 1.09
C LEU A 173 -6.21 -13.16 -0.04
N SER A 174 -6.21 -11.88 0.30
CA SER A 174 -6.11 -10.79 -0.65
C SER A 174 -4.78 -10.83 -1.42
N ASP A 175 -3.65 -11.04 -0.75
CA ASP A 175 -2.33 -11.18 -1.37
C ASP A 175 -2.24 -12.38 -2.33
N ILE A 176 -2.87 -13.51 -1.98
CA ILE A 176 -3.01 -14.67 -2.88
C ILE A 176 -3.89 -14.31 -4.09
N GLY A 177 -4.97 -13.56 -3.87
CA GLY A 177 -5.81 -13.01 -4.92
C GLY A 177 -5.06 -12.06 -5.87
N ILE A 178 -4.22 -11.17 -5.32
CA ILE A 178 -3.34 -10.27 -6.08
C ILE A 178 -2.39 -11.09 -6.94
N PHE A 179 -1.76 -12.11 -6.35
CA PHE A 179 -0.88 -13.00 -7.08
C PHE A 179 -1.61 -13.69 -8.23
N TYR A 180 -2.82 -14.20 -8.00
CA TYR A 180 -3.63 -14.87 -9.01
C TYR A 180 -4.03 -13.94 -10.16
N PHE A 181 -4.68 -12.82 -9.87
CA PHE A 181 -5.15 -11.87 -10.89
C PHE A 181 -4.01 -11.10 -11.53
N GLY A 182 -2.97 -10.75 -10.78
CA GLY A 182 -1.76 -10.10 -11.29
C GLY A 182 -1.05 -10.95 -12.33
N ARG A 183 -0.93 -12.27 -12.13
CA ARG A 183 -0.38 -13.17 -13.16
C ARG A 183 -1.22 -13.21 -14.42
N LYS A 184 -2.56 -13.22 -14.29
CA LYS A 184 -3.46 -13.20 -15.44
C LYS A 184 -3.35 -11.87 -16.20
N LEU A 185 -3.30 -10.75 -15.48
CA LEU A 185 -3.11 -9.43 -16.07
C LEU A 185 -1.76 -9.34 -16.79
N LEU A 186 -0.67 -9.86 -16.20
CA LEU A 186 0.63 -9.94 -16.87
C LEU A 186 0.56 -10.70 -18.20
N LYS A 187 -0.13 -11.85 -18.24
CA LYS A 187 -0.34 -12.59 -19.51
C LYS A 187 -1.09 -11.75 -20.55
N ASN A 188 -2.15 -11.05 -20.13
CA ASN A 188 -2.95 -10.21 -21.03
C ASN A 188 -2.20 -8.97 -21.52
N LEU A 189 -1.19 -8.52 -20.78
CA LEU A 189 -0.25 -7.47 -21.19
C LEU A 189 0.94 -8.01 -22.00
N ASN A 190 0.95 -9.30 -22.34
CA ASN A 190 2.06 -9.99 -23.00
C ASN A 190 3.40 -9.86 -22.24
N ARG A 191 3.33 -9.91 -20.91
CA ARG A 191 4.48 -9.87 -20.00
C ARG A 191 4.66 -11.20 -19.28
N SER A 192 5.88 -11.47 -18.83
CA SER A 192 6.18 -12.69 -18.08
C SER A 192 5.40 -12.73 -16.76
N PRO A 193 4.59 -13.79 -16.50
CA PRO A 193 3.86 -13.93 -15.23
C PRO A 193 4.76 -14.10 -14.02
N HIS A 194 6.06 -14.34 -14.21
CA HIS A 194 7.03 -14.46 -13.12
C HIS A 194 7.33 -13.12 -12.45
N LEU A 195 7.06 -11.99 -13.13
CA LEU A 195 7.29 -10.66 -12.57
C LEU A 195 6.51 -10.44 -11.27
N ILE A 196 5.37 -11.11 -11.08
CA ILE A 196 4.56 -11.01 -9.86
C ILE A 196 5.34 -11.39 -8.59
N PHE A 197 6.39 -12.21 -8.69
CA PHE A 197 7.16 -12.62 -7.51
C PHE A 197 7.98 -11.46 -6.92
N TRP A 198 8.28 -10.42 -7.69
CA TRP A 198 8.88 -9.18 -7.17
C TRP A 198 7.93 -8.39 -6.26
N TYR A 199 6.62 -8.63 -6.38
CA TYR A 199 5.63 -8.17 -5.40
C TYR A 199 5.48 -9.20 -4.28
N PHE A 200 5.21 -10.46 -4.65
CA PHE A 200 4.79 -11.50 -3.70
C PHE A 200 5.86 -11.86 -2.65
N LEU A 201 7.15 -11.75 -2.99
CA LEU A 201 8.28 -12.02 -2.09
C LEU A 201 8.97 -10.74 -1.60
N ASN A 202 8.44 -9.55 -1.90
CA ASN A 202 9.02 -8.30 -1.42
C ASN A 202 8.89 -8.22 0.12
N PRO A 203 9.99 -8.02 0.87
CA PRO A 203 9.93 -7.93 2.32
C PRO A 203 9.05 -6.78 2.83
N LEU A 204 9.05 -5.62 2.16
CA LEU A 204 8.18 -4.50 2.53
C LEU A 204 6.72 -4.94 2.50
N ILE A 205 6.31 -5.64 1.44
CA ILE A 205 4.92 -6.10 1.26
C ILE A 205 4.54 -7.10 2.35
N ILE A 206 5.40 -8.09 2.62
CA ILE A 206 5.12 -9.11 3.63
C ILE A 206 5.03 -8.47 5.03
N ILE A 207 6.00 -7.61 5.37
CA ILE A 207 6.12 -7.01 6.70
C ILE A 207 5.00 -5.99 6.94
N GLU A 208 4.78 -5.06 6.01
CA GLU A 208 3.79 -4.00 6.20
C GLU A 208 2.36 -4.56 6.14
N LEU A 209 2.04 -5.35 5.11
CA LEU A 209 0.68 -5.85 4.94
C LEU A 209 0.35 -6.94 5.97
N THR A 210 1.10 -8.04 5.94
CA THR A 210 0.76 -9.20 6.78
C THR A 210 1.24 -9.01 8.22
N GLY A 211 2.47 -8.53 8.40
CA GLY A 211 3.03 -8.32 9.73
C GLY A 211 2.29 -7.23 10.50
N ASN A 212 2.04 -6.08 9.86
CA ASN A 212 1.52 -4.88 10.52
C ASN A 212 0.08 -4.49 10.16
N LEU A 213 -0.65 -5.39 9.49
CA LEU A 213 -2.07 -5.25 9.17
C LEU A 213 -2.42 -4.04 8.29
N HIS A 214 -1.51 -3.61 7.43
CA HIS A 214 -1.82 -2.56 6.46
C HIS A 214 -2.76 -3.09 5.34
N PHE A 215 -3.92 -2.44 5.19
CA PHE A 215 -5.01 -2.87 4.29
C PHE A 215 -4.79 -2.56 2.80
N GLU A 216 -3.62 -2.04 2.44
CA GLU A 216 -3.20 -1.75 1.07
C GLU A 216 -3.25 -3.02 0.20
N GLY A 217 -2.98 -4.20 0.76
CA GLY A 217 -3.16 -5.49 0.08
C GLY A 217 -4.61 -5.76 -0.32
N VAL A 218 -5.56 -5.52 0.58
CA VAL A 218 -7.00 -5.70 0.31
C VAL A 218 -7.47 -4.73 -0.78
N MET A 219 -7.03 -3.46 -0.70
CA MET A 219 -7.29 -2.46 -1.75
C MET A 219 -6.75 -2.95 -3.10
N LEU A 220 -5.50 -3.42 -3.12
CA LEU A 220 -4.81 -3.85 -4.33
C LEU A 220 -5.42 -5.11 -4.95
N PHE A 221 -5.93 -6.04 -4.13
CA PHE A 221 -6.65 -7.21 -4.62
C PHE A 221 -7.83 -6.80 -5.50
N PHE A 222 -8.69 -5.93 -4.98
CA PHE A 222 -9.82 -5.42 -5.72
C PHE A 222 -9.39 -4.58 -6.93
N PHE A 223 -8.34 -3.78 -6.79
CA PHE A 223 -7.78 -2.98 -7.88
C PHE A 223 -7.29 -3.85 -9.05
N VAL A 224 -6.48 -4.87 -8.79
CA VAL A 224 -5.95 -5.75 -9.85
C VAL A 224 -7.04 -6.62 -10.46
N TRP A 225 -8.05 -7.01 -9.69
CA TRP A 225 -9.20 -7.72 -10.21
C TRP A 225 -9.97 -6.83 -11.21
N ALA A 226 -10.19 -5.56 -10.89
CA ALA A 226 -10.78 -4.59 -11.82
C ALA A 226 -9.95 -4.43 -13.10
N LEU A 227 -8.63 -4.25 -12.98
CA LEU A 227 -7.74 -4.17 -14.15
C LEU A 227 -7.73 -5.45 -15.00
N TYR A 228 -7.79 -6.62 -14.36
CA TYR A 228 -7.93 -7.89 -15.07
C TYR A 228 -9.25 -7.96 -15.84
N LEU A 229 -10.38 -7.54 -15.24
CA LEU A 229 -11.67 -7.52 -15.93
C LEU A 229 -11.67 -6.57 -17.13
N LEU A 230 -11.03 -5.40 -16.99
CA LEU A 230 -10.81 -4.46 -18.10
C LEU A 230 -9.99 -5.12 -19.22
N SER A 231 -8.92 -5.85 -18.87
CA SER A 231 -8.05 -6.52 -19.85
C SER A 231 -8.75 -7.61 -20.67
N ILE A 232 -9.88 -8.15 -20.20
CA ILE A 232 -10.70 -9.12 -20.92
C ILE A 232 -12.02 -8.53 -21.45
N GLY A 233 -12.12 -7.20 -21.52
CA GLY A 233 -13.27 -6.49 -22.08
C GLY A 233 -14.52 -6.41 -21.19
N LYS A 234 -14.47 -6.94 -19.96
CA LYS A 234 -15.59 -6.91 -18.98
C LYS A 234 -15.61 -5.60 -18.19
N TRP A 235 -15.63 -4.47 -18.91
CA TRP A 235 -15.45 -3.14 -18.34
C TRP A 235 -16.51 -2.75 -17.31
N LEU A 236 -17.79 -3.09 -17.53
CA LEU A 236 -18.85 -2.75 -16.58
C LEU A 236 -18.67 -3.51 -15.26
N TRP A 237 -18.36 -4.81 -15.34
CA TRP A 237 -18.08 -5.64 -14.16
C TRP A 237 -16.82 -5.21 -13.41
N ALA A 238 -15.88 -4.52 -14.06
CA ALA A 238 -14.70 -3.98 -13.40
C ALA A 238 -15.05 -2.82 -12.44
N ALA A 239 -16.19 -2.15 -12.61
CA ALA A 239 -16.62 -1.05 -11.75
C ALA A 239 -16.83 -1.48 -10.30
N ILE A 240 -17.40 -2.67 -10.07
CA ILE A 240 -17.73 -3.18 -8.74
C ILE A 240 -16.46 -3.40 -7.89
N PRO A 241 -15.47 -4.22 -8.31
CA PRO A 241 -14.23 -4.34 -7.56
C PRO A 241 -13.45 -3.02 -7.52
N TYR A 242 -13.57 -2.14 -8.53
CA TYR A 242 -12.95 -0.82 -8.42
C TYR A 242 -13.55 0.02 -7.28
N ALA A 243 -14.88 0.00 -7.12
CA ALA A 243 -15.56 0.64 -5.99
C ALA A 243 -15.13 0.02 -4.65
N PHE A 244 -15.00 -1.31 -4.58
CA PHE A 244 -14.48 -1.98 -3.37
C PHE A 244 -13.05 -1.53 -3.05
N SER A 245 -12.20 -1.35 -4.06
CA SER A 245 -10.85 -0.81 -3.87
C SER A 245 -10.88 0.59 -3.25
N ILE A 246 -11.72 1.50 -3.78
CA ILE A 246 -11.94 2.85 -3.23
C ILE A 246 -12.48 2.79 -1.78
N SER A 247 -13.44 1.90 -1.53
CA SER A 247 -14.08 1.74 -0.22
C SER A 247 -13.19 1.05 0.83
N VAL A 248 -12.02 0.52 0.44
CA VAL A 248 -10.96 0.08 1.36
C VAL A 248 -9.97 1.22 1.62
N LYS A 249 -9.54 1.92 0.58
CA LYS A 249 -8.63 3.08 0.66
C LYS A 249 -8.93 4.04 -0.49
N LEU A 250 -8.87 5.35 -0.25
CA LEU A 250 -9.27 6.36 -1.23
C LEU A 250 -8.30 6.56 -2.42
N VAL A 251 -7.06 6.06 -2.33
CA VAL A 251 -6.00 6.27 -3.33
C VAL A 251 -6.41 5.94 -4.79
N PRO A 252 -7.18 4.87 -5.08
CA PRO A 252 -7.64 4.58 -6.44
C PRO A 252 -8.52 5.68 -7.06
N LEU A 253 -9.10 6.60 -6.28
CA LEU A 253 -9.83 7.76 -6.83
C LEU A 253 -8.95 8.61 -7.76
N LEU A 254 -7.64 8.67 -7.49
CA LEU A 254 -6.68 9.43 -8.30
C LEU A 254 -6.66 9.00 -9.78
N PHE A 255 -7.04 7.75 -10.08
CA PHE A 255 -6.99 7.20 -11.43
C PHE A 255 -8.33 7.24 -12.16
N LEU A 256 -9.43 7.66 -11.51
CA LEU A 256 -10.74 7.74 -12.15
C LEU A 256 -10.71 8.54 -13.47
N PRO A 257 -10.09 9.73 -13.53
CA PRO A 257 -10.04 10.50 -14.78
C PRO A 257 -9.46 9.72 -15.97
N LEU A 258 -8.48 8.83 -15.74
CA LEU A 258 -7.84 8.07 -16.81
C LEU A 258 -8.81 7.13 -17.55
N PHE A 259 -9.81 6.59 -16.86
CA PHE A 259 -10.79 5.69 -17.48
C PHE A 259 -11.65 6.39 -18.53
N LEU A 260 -11.76 7.73 -18.48
CA LEU A 260 -12.51 8.51 -19.46
C LEU A 260 -11.98 8.28 -20.88
N LYS A 261 -10.65 8.32 -21.03
CA LYS A 261 -9.99 8.05 -22.31
C LYS A 261 -9.90 6.56 -22.61
N HIS A 262 -9.75 5.72 -21.58
CA HIS A 262 -9.63 4.27 -21.77
C HIS A 262 -10.92 3.64 -22.30
N LEU A 263 -12.07 4.00 -21.72
CA LEU A 263 -13.38 3.43 -22.05
C LEU A 263 -14.14 4.26 -23.09
N GLY A 264 -13.78 5.53 -23.26
CA GLY A 264 -14.55 6.52 -24.00
C GLY A 264 -15.74 7.05 -23.20
N LEU A 265 -16.25 8.22 -23.58
CA LEU A 265 -17.25 8.97 -22.79
C LEU A 265 -18.49 8.14 -22.42
N LYS A 266 -19.11 7.49 -23.41
CA LYS A 266 -20.36 6.72 -23.21
C LYS A 266 -20.21 5.61 -22.17
N LYS A 267 -19.18 4.76 -22.29
CA LYS A 267 -18.92 3.66 -21.35
C LYS A 267 -18.48 4.18 -19.98
N SER A 268 -17.74 5.29 -19.95
CA SER A 268 -17.27 5.89 -18.71
C SER A 268 -18.42 6.36 -17.84
N ILE A 269 -19.50 6.93 -18.42
CA ILE A 269 -20.68 7.34 -17.66
C ILE A 269 -21.29 6.14 -16.91
N SER A 270 -21.51 5.01 -17.60
CA SER A 270 -22.04 3.81 -16.95
C SER A 270 -21.07 3.21 -15.93
N PHE A 271 -19.77 3.24 -16.24
CA PHE A 271 -18.72 2.75 -15.34
C PHE A 271 -18.69 3.56 -14.03
N TYR A 272 -18.70 4.90 -14.12
CA TYR A 272 -18.72 5.78 -12.97
C TYR A 272 -20.04 5.72 -12.20
N GLY A 273 -21.17 5.62 -12.92
CA GLY A 273 -22.48 5.43 -12.30
C GLY A 273 -22.53 4.17 -11.44
N LEU A 274 -21.95 3.06 -11.93
CA LEU A 274 -21.90 1.80 -11.17
C LEU A 274 -20.90 1.87 -10.01
N ILE A 275 -19.77 2.57 -10.17
CA ILE A 275 -18.86 2.83 -9.04
C ILE A 275 -19.59 3.62 -7.96
N ALA A 276 -20.25 4.72 -8.32
CA ALA A 276 -20.98 5.57 -7.38
C ALA A 276 -22.09 4.79 -6.67
N LEU A 277 -22.90 4.03 -7.39
CA LEU A 277 -23.95 3.19 -6.82
C LEU A 277 -23.37 2.17 -5.82
N THR A 278 -22.31 1.47 -6.19
CA THR A 278 -21.68 0.46 -5.31
C THR A 278 -21.11 1.11 -4.05
N THR A 279 -20.43 2.25 -4.18
CA THR A 279 -19.90 3.01 -3.04
C THR A 279 -21.02 3.52 -2.14
N LEU A 280 -22.13 4.01 -2.70
CA LEU A 280 -23.30 4.45 -1.94
C LEU A 280 -23.96 3.31 -1.17
N ILE A 281 -24.07 2.12 -1.77
CA ILE A 281 -24.59 0.92 -1.08
C ILE A 281 -23.69 0.57 0.12
N LEU A 282 -22.36 0.62 -0.05
CA LEU A 282 -21.42 0.36 1.05
C LEU A 282 -21.43 1.45 2.12
N LEU A 283 -21.71 2.70 1.74
CA LEU A 283 -21.83 3.83 2.67
C LEU A 283 -23.17 3.86 3.40
N ALA A 284 -24.23 3.30 2.81
CA ALA A 284 -25.60 3.39 3.33
C ALA A 284 -25.75 3.01 4.82
N PRO A 285 -25.07 1.95 5.35
CA PRO A 285 -25.15 1.62 6.78
C PRO A 285 -24.56 2.68 7.72
N PHE A 286 -23.72 3.58 7.20
CA PHE A 286 -22.96 4.57 7.95
C PHE A 286 -23.39 6.01 7.69
N TYR A 287 -24.32 6.23 6.76
CA TYR A 287 -24.71 7.56 6.36
C TYR A 287 -25.50 8.27 7.46
N THR A 288 -25.06 9.48 7.80
CA THR A 288 -25.78 10.46 8.63
C THR A 288 -25.59 11.86 8.05
N SER A 289 -26.33 12.84 8.57
CA SER A 289 -26.17 14.26 8.19
C SER A 289 -24.75 14.78 8.46
N GLU A 290 -24.09 14.27 9.49
CA GLU A 290 -22.78 14.70 9.97
C GLU A 290 -21.62 14.00 9.25
N PHE A 291 -21.90 12.84 8.62
CA PHE A 291 -20.88 11.97 8.04
C PHE A 291 -19.87 12.73 7.17
N PHE A 292 -20.35 13.55 6.23
CA PHE A 292 -19.45 14.24 5.30
C PHE A 292 -18.56 15.27 5.99
N ALA A 293 -19.06 15.98 7.00
CA ALA A 293 -18.27 16.94 7.76
C ALA A 293 -17.18 16.21 8.55
N HIS A 294 -17.57 15.23 9.38
CA HIS A 294 -16.64 14.48 10.24
C HIS A 294 -15.59 13.69 9.45
N TYR A 295 -16.01 13.05 8.35
CA TYR A 295 -15.11 12.29 7.49
C TYR A 295 -14.13 13.23 6.75
N SER A 296 -14.61 14.34 6.21
CA SER A 296 -13.76 15.33 5.54
C SER A 296 -12.76 15.98 6.50
N ASP A 297 -13.17 16.29 7.73
CA ASP A 297 -12.29 16.85 8.77
C ASP A 297 -11.17 15.87 9.12
N SER A 298 -11.53 14.61 9.37
CA SER A 298 -10.57 13.56 9.71
C SER A 298 -9.61 13.32 8.55
N VAL A 299 -10.11 13.12 7.33
CA VAL A 299 -9.28 12.92 6.14
C VAL A 299 -8.38 14.13 5.89
N GLY A 300 -8.92 15.35 5.96
CA GLY A 300 -8.18 16.60 5.73
C GLY A 300 -7.04 16.84 6.72
N LEU A 301 -7.21 16.45 7.99
CA LEU A 301 -6.15 16.49 9.01
C LEU A 301 -4.92 15.69 8.58
N TRP A 302 -5.12 14.47 8.07
CA TRP A 302 -4.06 13.56 7.62
C TRP A 302 -3.30 14.08 6.39
N PHE A 303 -3.89 14.96 5.58
CA PHE A 303 -3.25 15.56 4.40
C PHE A 303 -2.47 16.86 4.68
N SER A 304 -2.74 17.55 5.79
CA SER A 304 -2.29 18.94 5.98
C SER A 304 -1.33 19.16 7.16
N ASN A 305 -1.22 18.22 8.09
CA ASN A 305 -0.47 18.42 9.34
C ASN A 305 0.63 17.39 9.61
N PHE A 306 0.77 16.38 8.75
CA PHE A 306 1.77 15.32 8.93
C PHE A 306 2.97 15.52 8.02
N GLU A 307 4.13 15.27 8.61
CA GLU A 307 5.41 15.17 7.94
C GLU A 307 6.06 13.86 8.35
N PHE A 308 6.33 12.98 7.39
CA PHE A 308 7.07 11.74 7.63
C PHE A 308 7.62 11.18 6.32
N ASN A 309 8.90 10.86 6.30
CA ASN A 309 9.65 10.41 5.14
C ASN A 309 9.36 11.29 3.91
N ALA A 310 9.50 12.60 4.07
CA ALA A 310 9.22 13.53 2.98
C ALA A 310 10.45 13.66 2.07
N GLY A 311 10.23 13.59 0.75
CA GLY A 311 11.27 13.78 -0.26
C GLY A 311 11.52 15.24 -0.57
N LEU A 312 10.91 15.71 -1.66
CA LEU A 312 11.07 17.08 -2.15
C LEU A 312 10.72 18.13 -1.10
N TYR A 313 9.66 17.89 -0.31
CA TYR A 313 9.22 18.82 0.72
C TYR A 313 10.30 19.11 1.76
N ASN A 314 11.10 18.12 2.18
CA ASN A 314 12.18 18.34 3.15
C ASN A 314 13.27 19.27 2.59
N GLY A 315 13.59 19.17 1.30
CA GLY A 315 14.49 20.09 0.62
C GLY A 315 13.91 21.52 0.54
N ILE A 316 12.64 21.64 0.17
CA ILE A 316 11.93 22.94 0.13
C ILE A 316 11.91 23.57 1.52
N LYS A 317 11.57 22.80 2.56
CA LYS A 317 11.53 23.26 3.95
C LYS A 317 12.90 23.73 4.43
N LEU A 318 13.97 22.97 4.14
CA LEU A 318 15.33 23.37 4.49
C LEU A 318 15.70 24.72 3.86
N VAL A 319 15.39 24.91 2.56
CA VAL A 319 15.70 26.16 1.86
C VAL A 319 14.84 27.32 2.38
N ALA A 320 13.52 27.13 2.46
CA ALA A 320 12.59 28.19 2.84
C ALA A 320 12.81 28.66 4.29
N VAL A 321 13.04 27.74 5.22
CA VAL A 321 13.24 28.09 6.64
C VAL A 321 14.60 28.76 6.87
N ASN A 322 15.68 28.25 6.26
CA ASN A 322 17.03 28.74 6.58
C ASN A 322 17.47 29.95 5.74
N PHE A 323 16.87 30.17 4.57
CA PHE A 323 17.30 31.24 3.65
C PHE A 323 16.23 32.29 3.35
N PHE A 324 14.96 32.02 3.72
CA PHE A 324 13.83 32.92 3.43
C PHE A 324 12.96 33.21 4.66
N ASP A 325 13.44 32.90 5.87
CA ASP A 325 12.76 33.11 7.16
C ASP A 325 11.32 32.54 7.22
N ALA A 326 11.04 31.51 6.41
CA ALA A 326 9.71 30.91 6.39
C ALA A 326 9.44 30.13 7.68
N LYS A 327 8.24 30.27 8.23
CA LYS A 327 7.81 29.44 9.36
C LYS A 327 7.40 28.05 8.87
N ALA A 328 8.04 27.02 9.39
CA ALA A 328 7.78 25.62 9.01
C ALA A 328 6.29 25.23 9.05
N TRP A 329 5.55 25.68 10.07
CA TRP A 329 4.13 25.36 10.26
C TRP A 329 3.20 26.10 9.28
N GLU A 330 3.58 27.28 8.79
CA GLU A 330 2.85 27.98 7.72
C GLU A 330 3.14 27.28 6.39
N LEU A 331 4.41 26.92 6.16
CA LEU A 331 4.86 26.24 4.95
C LEU A 331 4.15 24.90 4.73
N VAL A 332 4.07 24.03 5.75
CA VAL A 332 3.39 22.72 5.61
C VAL A 332 1.91 22.89 5.23
N LYS A 333 1.22 23.88 5.80
CA LYS A 333 -0.19 24.17 5.50
C LYS A 333 -0.38 24.68 4.08
N ILE A 334 0.48 25.57 3.62
CA ILE A 334 0.43 26.09 2.25
C ILE A 334 0.74 24.96 1.26
N TYR A 335 1.79 24.20 1.51
CA TYR A 335 2.20 23.07 0.68
C TYR A 335 1.11 22.01 0.59
N GLY A 336 0.49 21.63 1.71
CA GLY A 336 -0.63 20.68 1.77
C GLY A 336 -1.88 21.12 1.02
N LYS A 337 -2.07 22.43 0.77
CA LYS A 337 -3.14 22.95 -0.10
C LYS A 337 -2.77 22.91 -1.58
N ILE A 338 -1.51 23.17 -1.91
CA ILE A 338 -1.02 23.21 -3.30
C ILE A 338 -0.85 21.81 -3.87
N THR A 339 -0.33 20.86 -3.09
CA THR A 339 -0.01 19.51 -3.55
C THR A 339 -1.22 18.79 -4.16
N PRO A 340 -2.42 18.75 -3.54
CA PRO A 340 -3.59 18.12 -4.15
C PRO A 340 -3.97 18.75 -5.51
N LEU A 341 -3.89 20.07 -5.65
CA LEU A 341 -4.16 20.77 -6.91
C LEU A 341 -3.14 20.40 -7.99
N ALA A 342 -1.86 20.33 -7.63
CA ALA A 342 -0.80 19.87 -8.53
C ALA A 342 -1.02 18.43 -8.98
N ILE A 343 -1.44 17.53 -8.08
CA ILE A 343 -1.74 16.13 -8.43
C ILE A 343 -2.97 16.01 -9.32
N ILE A 344 -4.03 16.81 -9.09
CA ILE A 344 -5.18 16.88 -9.98
C ILE A 344 -4.74 17.33 -11.37
N ALA A 345 -3.93 18.39 -11.47
CA ALA A 345 -3.40 18.87 -12.74
C ALA A 345 -2.57 17.79 -13.46
N ILE A 346 -1.67 17.10 -12.74
CA ILE A 346 -0.89 15.97 -13.28
C ILE A 346 -1.82 14.84 -13.75
N ALA A 347 -2.83 14.46 -12.98
CA ALA A 347 -3.78 13.42 -13.36
C ALA A 347 -4.57 13.79 -14.64
N LEU A 348 -4.99 15.06 -14.78
CA LEU A 348 -5.65 15.55 -15.99
C LEU A 348 -4.69 15.59 -17.19
N LEU A 349 -3.44 16.03 -17.00
CA LEU A 349 -2.42 16.00 -18.05
C LEU A 349 -2.21 14.56 -18.56
N PHE A 350 -1.99 13.60 -17.66
CA PHE A 350 -1.86 12.20 -18.04
C PHE A 350 -3.15 11.65 -18.66
N THR A 351 -4.33 12.10 -18.21
CA THR A 351 -5.61 11.69 -18.80
C THR A 351 -5.70 12.10 -20.26
N PHE A 352 -5.45 13.37 -20.59
CA PHE A 352 -5.73 13.90 -21.93
C PHE A 352 -4.56 13.80 -22.91
N LEU A 353 -3.31 13.76 -22.43
CA LEU A 353 -2.12 13.74 -23.28
C LEU A 353 -1.56 12.33 -23.50
N ALA A 354 -1.74 11.39 -22.57
CA ALA A 354 -1.26 10.02 -22.75
C ALA A 354 -2.27 9.18 -23.55
N ASN A 355 -1.77 8.20 -24.30
CA ASN A 355 -2.62 7.27 -25.07
C ASN A 355 -3.21 6.16 -24.19
N ASN A 356 -4.03 6.53 -23.20
CA ASN A 356 -4.63 5.63 -22.21
C ASN A 356 -5.65 4.64 -22.78
N GLN A 357 -5.95 4.67 -24.08
CA GLN A 357 -6.75 3.64 -24.75
C GLN A 357 -6.07 2.27 -24.65
N LYS A 358 -4.73 2.23 -24.64
CA LYS A 358 -3.96 1.01 -24.41
C LYS A 358 -3.81 0.75 -22.91
N LEU A 359 -4.21 -0.43 -22.42
CA LEU A 359 -4.14 -0.79 -21.00
C LEU A 359 -2.72 -0.69 -20.41
N GLN A 360 -1.70 -1.06 -21.19
CA GLN A 360 -0.31 -0.92 -20.77
C GLN A 360 0.08 0.56 -20.50
N VAL A 361 -0.43 1.49 -21.31
CA VAL A 361 -0.19 2.93 -21.13
C VAL A 361 -1.00 3.43 -19.94
N LEU A 362 -2.26 3.00 -19.79
CA LEU A 362 -3.10 3.32 -18.64
C LEU A 362 -2.40 3.00 -17.31
N ILE A 363 -1.88 1.78 -17.15
CA ILE A 363 -1.16 1.36 -15.93
C ILE A 363 0.13 2.16 -15.74
N THR A 364 0.81 2.52 -16.83
CA THR A 364 2.01 3.38 -16.77
C THR A 364 1.66 4.80 -16.33
N SER A 365 0.53 5.36 -16.79
CA SER A 365 0.02 6.65 -16.32
C SER A 365 -0.36 6.62 -14.84
N MET A 366 -0.99 5.53 -14.37
CA MET A 366 -1.28 5.31 -12.94
C MET A 366 0.02 5.31 -12.11
N LEU A 367 1.06 4.61 -12.58
CA LEU A 367 2.37 4.60 -11.94
C LEU A 367 2.96 6.00 -11.81
N TRP A 368 2.91 6.80 -12.87
CA TRP A 368 3.45 8.16 -12.86
C TRP A 368 2.67 9.12 -11.98
N ILE A 369 1.33 9.10 -12.05
CA ILE A 369 0.50 9.94 -11.17
C ILE A 369 0.78 9.61 -9.70
N LEU A 370 0.81 8.32 -9.36
CA LEU A 370 1.06 7.89 -7.99
C LEU A 370 2.51 8.19 -7.55
N GLY A 371 3.48 7.97 -8.42
CA GLY A 371 4.87 8.30 -8.19
C GLY A 371 5.06 9.80 -7.93
N CYS A 372 4.48 10.65 -8.78
CA CYS A 372 4.49 12.10 -8.57
C CYS A 372 3.80 12.49 -7.26
N TYR A 373 2.67 11.86 -6.92
CA TYR A 373 1.99 12.11 -5.65
C TYR A 373 2.89 11.83 -4.45
N TYR A 374 3.54 10.66 -4.39
CA TYR A 374 4.42 10.34 -3.26
C TYR A 374 5.71 11.17 -3.23
N LEU A 375 6.30 11.49 -4.39
CA LEU A 375 7.50 12.34 -4.45
C LEU A 375 7.23 13.79 -4.01
N LEU A 376 5.98 14.26 -4.18
CA LEU A 376 5.50 15.59 -3.77
C LEU A 376 4.77 15.58 -2.42
N SER A 377 4.64 14.44 -1.75
CA SER A 377 3.93 14.36 -0.48
C SER A 377 4.81 14.83 0.68
N THR A 378 4.19 15.44 1.70
CA THR A 378 4.84 15.67 2.99
C THR A 378 4.94 14.39 3.83
N THR A 379 4.16 13.37 3.48
CA THR A 379 4.09 12.10 4.21
C THR A 379 4.14 10.91 3.25
N VAL A 380 5.16 10.06 3.39
CA VAL A 380 5.32 8.80 2.65
C VAL A 380 5.62 7.66 3.62
N HIS A 381 4.57 7.15 4.25
CA HIS A 381 4.73 5.95 5.06
C HIS A 381 5.16 4.75 4.19
N PRO A 382 6.02 3.84 4.68
CA PRO A 382 6.57 2.74 3.90
C PRO A 382 5.50 1.86 3.24
N TRP A 383 4.38 1.60 3.91
CA TRP A 383 3.27 0.84 3.34
C TRP A 383 2.59 1.52 2.14
N TYR A 384 2.69 2.85 1.97
CA TYR A 384 2.17 3.54 0.78
C TYR A 384 2.87 3.06 -0.51
N LEU A 385 4.15 2.71 -0.42
CA LEU A 385 4.94 2.26 -1.56
C LEU A 385 4.51 0.90 -2.10
N VAL A 386 3.72 0.13 -1.34
CA VAL A 386 3.18 -1.17 -1.79
C VAL A 386 2.40 -1.02 -3.11
N PHE A 387 1.60 0.05 -3.26
CA PHE A 387 0.86 0.29 -4.50
C PHE A 387 1.81 0.63 -5.65
N LEU A 388 2.85 1.42 -5.39
CA LEU A 388 3.84 1.77 -6.40
C LEU A 388 4.65 0.54 -6.85
N VAL A 389 5.06 -0.31 -5.89
CA VAL A 389 5.71 -1.62 -6.13
C VAL A 389 4.81 -2.52 -6.96
N PHE A 390 3.52 -2.57 -6.67
CA PHE A 390 2.55 -3.34 -7.45
C PHE A 390 2.48 -2.84 -8.91
N LEU A 391 2.35 -1.53 -9.12
CA LEU A 391 2.21 -0.97 -10.47
C LEU A 391 3.46 -1.20 -11.33
N VAL A 392 4.67 -1.07 -10.77
CA VAL A 392 5.91 -1.29 -11.54
C VAL A 392 6.01 -2.71 -12.10
N ILE A 393 5.40 -3.72 -11.47
CA ILE A 393 5.39 -5.11 -11.98
C ILE A 393 4.84 -5.19 -13.41
N PHE A 394 3.91 -4.32 -13.76
CA PHE A 394 3.24 -4.29 -15.06
C PHE A 394 3.85 -3.30 -16.04
N THR A 395 4.94 -2.59 -15.69
CA THR A 395 5.58 -1.60 -16.58
C THR A 395 7.04 -1.97 -16.89
N GLU A 396 7.77 -1.08 -17.56
CA GLU A 396 9.23 -1.20 -17.77
C GLU A 396 10.05 -0.61 -16.62
N TYR A 397 9.42 0.21 -15.76
CA TYR A 397 10.10 0.91 -14.66
C TYR A 397 10.23 0.00 -13.44
N ARG A 398 11.28 0.18 -12.64
CA ARG A 398 11.62 -0.64 -11.46
C ARG A 398 12.06 0.21 -10.27
N PHE A 399 12.11 1.54 -10.38
CA PHE A 399 12.50 2.43 -9.27
C PHE A 399 11.73 2.19 -7.97
N ALA A 400 10.46 1.80 -8.02
CA ALA A 400 9.67 1.51 -6.82
C ALA A 400 10.18 0.25 -6.07
N LEU A 401 10.85 -0.69 -6.74
CA LEU A 401 11.52 -1.80 -6.06
C LEU A 401 12.72 -1.31 -5.25
N VAL A 402 13.49 -0.36 -5.79
CA VAL A 402 14.57 0.31 -5.05
C VAL A 402 13.99 1.09 -3.87
N TRP A 403 12.92 1.85 -4.10
CA TRP A 403 12.26 2.59 -3.04
C TRP A 403 11.76 1.67 -1.92
N SER A 404 11.20 0.52 -2.26
CA SER A 404 10.78 -0.46 -1.25
C SER A 404 11.91 -1.02 -0.39
N ALA A 405 13.13 -1.10 -0.93
CA ALA A 405 14.31 -1.50 -0.16
C ALA A 405 14.82 -0.36 0.73
N MET A 406 14.73 0.89 0.26
CA MET A 406 15.29 2.06 0.93
C MET A 406 14.37 2.64 2.01
N ALA A 407 13.05 2.47 1.88
CA ALA A 407 12.04 3.02 2.79
C ALA A 407 12.23 2.63 4.26
N ILE A 408 12.97 1.56 4.52
CA ILE A 408 13.34 1.12 5.86
C ILE A 408 14.17 2.17 6.62
N LEU A 409 14.91 3.02 5.90
CA LEU A 409 15.72 4.08 6.50
C LEU A 409 14.87 5.12 7.25
N SER A 410 13.63 5.36 6.81
CA SER A 410 12.68 6.22 7.51
C SER A 410 12.33 5.73 8.92
N TYR A 411 12.45 4.43 9.21
CA TYR A 411 12.18 3.90 10.55
C TYR A 411 13.15 4.38 11.62
N PHE A 412 14.27 5.01 11.24
CA PHE A 412 15.17 5.64 12.21
C PHE A 412 14.43 6.62 13.13
N ALA A 413 13.39 7.31 12.63
CA ALA A 413 12.58 8.20 13.46
C ALA A 413 12.04 7.50 14.71
N TYR A 414 11.62 6.24 14.61
CA TYR A 414 11.07 5.47 15.74
C TYR A 414 12.12 5.02 16.76
N SER A 415 13.42 5.20 16.48
CA SER A 415 14.48 5.04 17.49
C SER A 415 14.60 6.25 18.44
N LYS A 416 13.86 7.34 18.16
CA LYS A 416 13.86 8.58 18.93
C LYS A 416 12.52 8.80 19.60
N THR A 417 12.54 9.31 20.83
CA THR A 417 11.34 9.53 21.67
C THR A 417 10.32 10.50 21.06
N GLN A 418 10.76 11.41 20.19
CA GLN A 418 9.90 12.39 19.51
C GLN A 418 9.66 12.05 18.03
N PHE A 419 9.96 10.83 17.59
CA PHE A 419 9.86 10.44 16.18
C PHE A 419 10.66 11.33 15.22
N LYS A 420 11.77 11.91 15.71
CA LYS A 420 12.59 12.84 14.95
C LYS A 420 13.34 12.12 13.82
N GLU A 421 13.12 12.56 12.60
CA GLU A 421 13.75 12.01 11.40
C GLU A 421 15.23 12.35 11.29
N ASN A 422 15.96 11.53 10.52
CA ASN A 422 17.34 11.81 10.14
C ASN A 422 17.43 12.15 8.65
N LEU A 423 17.58 13.43 8.35
CA LEU A 423 17.60 13.94 6.98
C LEU A 423 18.73 13.37 6.11
N TRP A 424 19.84 12.91 6.71
CA TRP A 424 20.91 12.25 5.94
C TRP A 424 20.49 10.86 5.47
N LEU A 425 19.80 10.09 6.32
CA LEU A 425 19.26 8.78 5.94
C LEU A 425 18.17 8.92 4.87
N LEU A 426 17.28 9.92 5.02
CA LEU A 426 16.28 10.23 4.01
C LEU A 426 16.93 10.68 2.69
N ALA A 427 18.00 11.50 2.74
CA ALA A 427 18.74 11.90 1.55
C ALA A 427 19.32 10.68 0.82
N ILE A 428 19.89 9.70 1.55
CA ILE A 428 20.37 8.44 0.95
C ILE A 428 19.23 7.67 0.27
N GLU A 429 18.08 7.54 0.94
CA GLU A 429 16.87 6.93 0.35
C GLU A 429 16.48 7.63 -0.95
N TYR A 430 16.26 8.94 -0.91
CA TYR A 430 15.76 9.69 -2.05
C TYR A 430 16.80 9.84 -3.18
N PHE A 431 18.10 9.96 -2.89
CA PHE A 431 19.12 9.96 -3.94
C PHE A 431 19.20 8.62 -4.67
N ALA A 432 19.04 7.49 -3.95
CA ALA A 432 18.97 6.18 -4.60
C ALA A 432 17.73 6.07 -5.50
N VAL A 433 16.56 6.53 -5.02
CA VAL A 433 15.30 6.50 -5.77
C VAL A 433 15.34 7.42 -6.99
N TYR A 434 15.71 8.70 -6.82
CA TYR A 434 15.81 9.66 -7.91
C TYR A 434 16.89 9.29 -8.91
N GLY A 435 18.06 8.83 -8.44
CA GLY A 435 19.15 8.39 -9.30
C GLY A 435 18.76 7.21 -10.17
N PHE A 436 18.10 6.20 -9.57
CA PHE A 436 17.61 5.05 -10.34
C PHE A 436 16.47 5.41 -11.29
N LEU A 437 15.53 6.24 -10.86
CA LEU A 437 14.45 6.74 -11.71
C LEU A 437 15.00 7.52 -12.91
N ALA A 438 15.97 8.42 -12.69
CA ALA A 438 16.64 9.16 -13.76
C ALA A 438 17.34 8.22 -14.73
N TYR A 439 18.09 7.24 -14.23
CA TYR A 439 18.71 6.19 -15.05
C TYR A 439 17.68 5.47 -15.93
N GLU A 440 16.53 5.07 -15.37
CA GLU A 440 15.47 4.41 -16.14
C GLU A 440 14.88 5.33 -17.23
N ILE A 441 14.63 6.61 -16.90
CA ILE A 441 14.13 7.58 -17.88
C ILE A 441 15.12 7.73 -19.04
N PHE A 442 16.41 7.94 -18.76
CA PHE A 442 17.43 8.10 -19.80
C PHE A 442 17.61 6.82 -20.64
N LYS A 443 17.70 5.66 -19.99
CA LYS A 443 17.87 4.37 -20.67
C LYS A 443 16.67 4.01 -21.53
N LEU A 444 15.45 4.14 -21.00
CA LEU A 444 14.23 3.76 -21.72
C LEU A 444 13.90 4.75 -22.84
N ASN A 445 14.22 6.04 -22.69
CA ASN A 445 14.12 7.01 -23.78
C ASN A 445 15.12 6.70 -24.91
N GLY A 446 16.36 6.34 -24.57
CA GLY A 446 17.35 5.89 -25.55
C GLY A 446 16.89 4.64 -26.32
N ILE A 447 16.27 3.68 -25.64
CA ILE A 447 15.70 2.47 -26.27
C ILE A 447 14.52 2.82 -27.20
N LYS A 448 13.61 3.71 -26.79
CA LYS A 448 12.49 4.14 -27.65
C LYS A 448 12.96 4.90 -28.89
N GLN A 449 14.05 5.67 -28.83
CA GLN A 449 14.62 6.32 -30.01
C GLN A 449 15.30 5.33 -30.97
N ILE A 450 15.94 4.26 -30.47
CA ILE A 450 16.56 3.21 -31.31
C ILE A 450 15.51 2.43 -32.12
N PHE A 451 14.30 2.26 -31.58
CA PHE A 451 13.18 1.61 -32.28
C PHE A 451 12.25 2.57 -33.04
N HIS A 452 12.51 3.88 -33.00
CA HIS A 452 11.81 4.90 -33.80
C HIS A 452 12.71 5.45 -34.93
N LYS A 453 13.46 4.58 -35.60
CA LYS A 453 14.08 4.91 -36.89
C LYS A 453 13.38 4.12 -38.00
N ASN A 454 12.39 4.79 -38.60
CA ASN A 454 11.78 4.61 -39.93
C ASN A 454 10.25 4.55 -39.90
N SER A 455 9.65 5.73 -39.80
CA SER A 455 8.37 6.01 -40.48
C SER A 455 8.51 7.36 -41.18
N SER A 456 9.41 7.38 -42.15
CA SER A 456 9.45 8.35 -43.24
C SER A 456 10.02 7.62 -44.46
N VAL A 457 9.14 6.93 -45.18
CA VAL A 457 9.33 6.69 -46.60
C VAL A 457 8.03 7.16 -47.25
N ASN A 458 8.20 8.20 -48.05
CA ASN A 458 7.32 8.87 -49.02
C ASN A 458 5.93 8.28 -49.27
#